data_AF-A0A537MV46-F1
#
_entry.id   AF-A0A537MV46-F1
#
_cell.length_a   1.000
_cell.length_b   1.000
_cell.length_c   1.000
_cell.angle_alpha   90.00
_cell.angle_beta   90.00
_cell.angle_gamma   90.00
#
_symmetry.space_group_name_H-M   'P 1'
#
loop_
_entity.id
_entity.type
_entity.pdbx_description
1 polymer ?
#
loop_
_entity_poly.entity_id
_entity_poly.type
_entity_poly.pdbx_seq_one_letter_code
_entity_poly.pdbx_strand_id
1 'polypeptide(L)'
;MAFGEHTMAVDTHIFRVGNRTALAPGHTPLEVELGLEKVVPPEFMGHAHHWLILHGRYTCLARKPRCEVCLINDLCRWPEKTV
;
A
#
# COMPACT_ATOMS: atom_id res chain seq x y z
N MET A 1 6.65 4.39 15.91
CA MET A 1 7.99 3.92 15.53
C MET A 1 8.91 4.12 16.72
N ALA A 2 9.56 3.05 17.21
CA ALA A 2 10.32 3.08 18.45
C ALA A 2 11.84 3.27 18.25
N PHE A 3 12.39 3.06 17.04
CA PHE A 3 13.84 3.04 16.81
C PHE A 3 14.36 3.82 15.58
N GLY A 4 13.53 4.61 14.89
CA GLY A 4 14.00 5.50 13.80
C GLY A 4 14.54 4.82 12.53
N GLU A 5 14.68 3.49 12.53
CA GLU A 5 14.98 2.71 11.34
C GLU A 5 13.83 2.80 10.35
N HIS A 6 14.17 3.08 9.09
CA HIS A 6 13.22 3.26 7.99
C HIS A 6 12.72 1.92 7.44
N THR A 7 12.33 0.99 8.32
CA THR A 7 11.82 -0.32 7.91
C THR A 7 10.33 -0.23 7.60
N MET A 8 9.94 -0.65 6.40
CA MET A 8 8.55 -0.69 5.96
C MET A 8 7.95 -2.06 6.26
N ALA A 9 7.45 -2.27 7.47
CA ALA A 9 6.77 -3.52 7.79
C ALA A 9 5.57 -3.73 6.86
N VAL A 10 5.56 -4.83 6.11
CA VAL A 10 4.47 -5.19 5.18
C VAL A 10 3.53 -6.20 5.85
N ASP A 11 2.31 -5.75 6.16
CA ASP A 11 1.23 -6.63 6.59
C ASP A 11 0.31 -7.02 5.42
N THR A 12 -0.77 -7.75 5.72
CA THR A 12 -1.74 -8.19 4.70
C THR A 12 -2.50 -7.02 4.01
N HIS A 13 -2.60 -5.86 4.66
CA HIS A 13 -3.22 -4.67 4.08
C HIS A 13 -2.26 -4.00 3.10
N ILE A 14 -1.02 -3.72 3.54
CA ILE A 14 0.02 -3.11 2.72
C ILE A 14 0.34 -4.01 1.52
N PHE A 15 0.51 -5.32 1.73
CA PHE A 15 0.79 -6.27 0.65
C PHE A 15 -0.27 -6.21 -0.47
N ARG A 16 -1.55 -6.16 -0.08
CA ARG A 16 -2.66 -6.05 -1.03
C ARG A 16 -2.69 -4.69 -1.72
N VAL A 17 -2.51 -3.61 -0.97
CA VAL A 17 -2.53 -2.25 -1.53
C VAL A 17 -1.37 -2.06 -2.50
N GLY A 18 -0.15 -2.45 -2.12
CA GLY A 18 1.05 -2.36 -2.96
C GLY A 18 0.89 -3.10 -4.29
N ASN A 19 0.33 -4.30 -4.26
CA ASN A 19 0.06 -5.08 -5.47
C ASN A 19 -1.07 -4.50 -6.33
N ARG A 20 -2.23 -4.17 -5.74
CA ARG A 20 -3.37 -3.64 -6.51
C ARG A 20 -3.07 -2.28 -7.15
N THR A 21 -2.46 -1.39 -6.39
CA THR A 21 -2.13 -0.04 -6.91
C THR A 21 -0.96 -0.05 -7.89
N ALA A 22 -0.24 -1.17 -7.99
CA ALA A 22 1.04 -1.30 -8.68
C ALA A 22 2.16 -0.39 -8.12
N LEU A 23 2.02 0.03 -6.86
CA LEU A 23 3.03 0.84 -6.17
C LEU A 23 4.30 0.02 -5.88
N ALA A 24 4.13 -1.23 -5.45
CA ALA A 24 5.20 -2.18 -5.19
C ALA A 24 4.68 -3.61 -5.43
N PRO A 25 4.63 -4.06 -6.70
CA PRO A 25 4.19 -5.41 -7.01
C PRO A 25 5.23 -6.44 -6.56
N GLY A 26 4.76 -7.53 -5.95
CA GLY A 26 5.62 -8.58 -5.42
C GLY A 26 4.81 -9.79 -4.96
N HIS A 27 5.41 -10.97 -5.10
CA HIS A 27 4.82 -12.25 -4.70
C HIS A 27 5.03 -12.54 -3.21
N THR A 28 6.05 -11.95 -2.61
CA THR A 28 6.40 -12.13 -1.19
C THR A 28 6.34 -10.79 -0.43
N PRO A 29 6.07 -10.81 0.89
CA PRO A 29 6.11 -9.58 1.70
C PRO A 29 7.45 -8.84 1.59
N LEU A 30 8.56 -9.59 1.52
CA LEU A 30 9.90 -9.03 1.36
C LEU A 30 10.08 -8.30 0.02
N GLU A 31 9.57 -8.85 -1.09
CA GLU A 31 9.61 -8.16 -2.38
C GLU A 31 8.83 -6.85 -2.35
N VAL A 32 7.66 -6.84 -1.70
CA VAL A 32 6.84 -5.64 -1.56
C VAL A 32 7.53 -4.61 -0.66
N GLU A 33 8.15 -5.05 0.44
CA GLU A 33 8.91 -4.19 1.36
C GLU A 33 10.06 -3.48 0.63
N LEU A 34 10.91 -4.25 -0.04
CA LEU A 34 12.03 -3.70 -0.83
C LEU A 34 11.54 -2.83 -2.01
N GLY A 35 10.36 -3.12 -2.56
CA GLY A 35 9.72 -2.28 -3.56
C GLY A 35 9.29 -0.93 -2.99
N LEU A 36 8.62 -0.95 -1.84
CA LEU A 36 8.16 0.25 -1.14
C LEU A 36 9.33 1.14 -0.70
N GLU A 37 10.39 0.56 -0.15
CA GLU A 37 11.62 1.29 0.21
C GLU A 37 12.26 2.02 -0.97
N LYS A 38 12.12 1.50 -2.20
CA LYS A 38 12.66 2.13 -3.41
C LYS A 38 11.78 3.24 -3.96
N VAL A 39 10.46 3.13 -3.85
CA VAL A 39 9.52 4.09 -4.46
C VAL A 39 9.08 5.19 -3.49
N VAL A 40 9.10 4.94 -2.18
CA VAL A 40 8.69 5.91 -1.17
C VAL A 40 9.91 6.74 -0.76
N PRO A 41 9.87 8.08 -0.94
CA PRO A 41 10.94 8.94 -0.47
C PRO A 41 11.15 8.82 1.05
N PRO A 42 12.39 8.89 1.57
CA PRO A 42 12.69 8.69 3.00
C PRO A 42 11.87 9.56 3.95
N GLU A 43 11.59 10.81 3.55
CA GLU A 43 10.77 11.77 4.32
C GLU A 43 9.33 11.29 4.57
N PHE A 44 8.80 10.41 3.73
CA PHE A 44 7.45 9.86 3.86
C PHE A 44 7.42 8.48 4.49
N MET A 45 8.54 7.77 4.62
CA MET A 45 8.57 6.35 5.04
C MET A 45 7.81 6.09 6.34
N GLY A 46 8.01 6.94 7.35
CA GLY A 46 7.36 6.78 8.64
C GLY A 46 5.84 6.97 8.62
N HIS A 47 5.34 7.80 7.71
CA HIS A 47 3.90 8.03 7.55
C HIS A 47 3.26 7.07 6.55
N ALA A 48 4.00 6.70 5.50
CA ALA A 48 3.54 5.83 4.43
C ALA A 48 3.04 4.49 4.96
N HIS A 49 3.73 3.89 5.94
CA HIS A 49 3.25 2.67 6.60
C HIS A 49 1.81 2.82 7.15
N HIS A 50 1.57 3.86 7.95
CA HIS A 50 0.25 4.11 8.54
C HIS A 50 -0.80 4.44 7.46
N TRP A 51 -0.45 5.25 6.46
CA TRP A 51 -1.36 5.60 5.38
C TRP A 51 -1.79 4.35 4.59
N LEU A 52 -0.85 3.48 4.22
CA LEU A 52 -1.13 2.27 3.44
C LEU A 52 -1.95 1.26 4.25
N ILE A 53 -1.66 1.08 5.55
CA ILE A 53 -2.47 0.23 6.43
C ILE A 53 -3.90 0.74 6.53
N LEU A 54 -4.07 2.04 6.86
CA LEU A 54 -5.40 2.63 7.03
C LEU A 54 -6.18 2.58 5.72
N HIS A 55 -5.53 2.86 4.60
CA HIS A 55 -6.14 2.75 3.28
C HIS A 55 -6.58 1.31 2.98
N GLY A 56 -5.71 0.33 3.21
CA GLY A 56 -6.04 -1.09 3.03
C GLY A 56 -7.12 -1.59 4.00
N ARG A 57 -7.23 -1.00 5.19
CA ARG A 57 -8.23 -1.36 6.21
C ARG A 57 -9.61 -0.77 5.94
N TYR A 58 -9.70 0.46 5.45
CA TYR A 58 -10.96 1.19 5.36
C TYR A 58 -11.46 1.45 3.93
N THR A 59 -10.58 1.41 2.93
CA THR A 59 -10.92 1.74 1.53
C THR A 59 -10.65 0.56 0.58
N CYS A 60 -9.39 0.10 0.50
CA CYS A 60 -8.98 -1.01 -0.37
C CYS A 60 -9.22 -2.38 0.32
N LEU A 61 -10.48 -2.64 0.63
CA LEU A 61 -10.93 -3.86 1.32
C LEU A 61 -10.65 -5.12 0.48
N ALA A 62 -10.45 -6.25 1.15
CA ALA A 62 -10.06 -7.51 0.49
C ALA A 62 -11.10 -8.00 -0.52
N ARG A 63 -12.39 -8.01 -0.14
CA ARG A 63 -13.48 -8.57 -0.96
C ARG A 63 -14.13 -7.53 -1.88
N LYS A 64 -14.66 -6.45 -1.29
CA LYS A 64 -15.34 -5.38 -2.02
C LYS A 64 -14.65 -4.05 -1.72
N PRO A 65 -13.59 -3.68 -2.47
CA PRO A 65 -12.94 -2.39 -2.29
C PRO A 65 -13.93 -1.26 -2.60
N ARG A 66 -13.71 -0.11 -1.98
CA ARG A 66 -14.53 1.09 -2.15
C ARG A 66 -13.89 1.99 -3.20
N CYS A 67 -13.77 1.50 -4.43
CA CYS A 67 -13.10 2.20 -5.52
C CYS A 67 -13.80 3.52 -5.87
N GLU A 68 -15.12 3.57 -5.77
CA GLU A 68 -15.98 4.72 -6.03
C GLU A 68 -15.70 5.95 -5.14
N VAL A 69 -15.18 5.74 -3.93
CA VAL A 69 -14.77 6.81 -3.00
C VAL A 69 -13.27 6.82 -2.73
N CYS A 70 -12.50 6.07 -3.52
CA CYS A 70 -11.05 5.97 -3.32
C CYS A 70 -10.35 7.24 -3.82
N LEU A 71 -9.65 7.93 -2.92
CA LEU A 71 -8.87 9.15 -3.18
C LEU A 71 -7.80 9.01 -4.27
N ILE A 72 -7.33 7.80 -4.53
CA ILE A 72 -6.27 7.50 -5.51
C ILE A 72 -6.77 6.59 -6.63
N ASN A 73 -8.09 6.57 -6.89
CA ASN A 73 -8.68 5.69 -7.90
C ASN A 73 -8.07 5.91 -9.29
N ASP A 74 -7.94 7.17 -9.69
CA ASP A 74 -7.38 7.61 -10.96
C ASP A 74 -5.93 7.16 -11.16
N LEU A 75 -5.14 7.10 -10.08
CA LEU A 75 -3.75 6.64 -10.10
C LEU A 75 -3.60 5.12 -9.98
N CYS A 76 -4.58 4.45 -9.37
CA CYS A 76 -4.56 3.01 -9.13
C CYS A 76 -4.63 2.22 -10.45
N ARG A 77 -3.73 1.24 -10.63
CA ARG A 77 -3.65 0.43 -11.86
C ARG A 77 -4.36 -0.93 -11.77
N TRP A 78 -5.16 -1.16 -10.73
CA TRP A 78 -5.89 -2.41 -10.58
C TRP A 78 -6.98 -2.54 -11.66
N PRO A 79 -7.07 -3.64 -12.42
CA PRO A 79 -8.06 -3.77 -13.50
C PRO A 79 -9.49 -4.02 -12.99
N GLU A 80 -9.66 -4.66 -11.83
CA GLU A 80 -10.97 -5.07 -11.30
C GLU A 80 -11.62 -4.01 -10.38
N LYS A 81 -11.47 -2.73 -10.70
CA LYS A 81 -12.06 -1.64 -9.90
C LYS A 81 -13.58 -1.77 -9.82
N THR A 82 -14.11 -1.54 -8.63
CA THR A 82 -15.55 -1.54 -8.31
C THR A 82 -16.12 -0.12 -8.41
N VAL A 83 -16.15 0.45 -9.61
CA VAL A 83 -16.76 1.76 -9.92
C VAL A 83 -18.07 1.59 -10.67
#